data_AF-A0A439W929-F1
#
_entry.id   AF-A0A439W929-F1
#
_cell.length_a   1.000
_cell.length_b   1.000
_cell.length_c   1.000
_cell.angle_alpha   90.00
_cell.angle_beta   90.00
_cell.angle_gamma   90.00
#
_symmetry.space_group_name_H-M   'P 1'
#
loop_
_entity.id
_entity.type
_entity.pdbx_description
1 polymer ?
#
loop_
_entity_poly.entity_id
_entity_poly.type
_entity_poly.pdbx_seq_one_letter_code
_entity_poly.pdbx_strand_id
1 'polypeptide(L)'
;MAGCNPFPKTWQWNQKLTIEVETPQGTARGSAVTHVIWQEANPVGNYPSSYNGEATVVEVLPGRYLFALLGEGTRYVALRAFAKEIGGTSITPTGFAAVSRVRGTEEIPRKYYPLLVTFTDIADPKTVTKVDPDNLATSFGTGVAVKRITLEITDEKVTDGQMTKLLPWLEAVGRERATLVPNPPRLSTDLTNPEIQLLAPSAFSTELYR
;
A
#
# COMPACT_ATOMS: atom_id res chain seq x y z
N MET A 1 1.83 27.99 -26.57
CA MET A 1 1.04 28.02 -25.32
C MET A 1 0.43 26.64 -25.14
N ALA A 2 0.94 25.84 -24.21
CA ALA A 2 0.33 24.53 -23.90
C ALA A 2 -0.91 24.82 -23.04
N GLY A 3 -2.10 24.73 -23.65
CA GLY A 3 -3.36 24.92 -22.94
C GLY A 3 -3.61 23.77 -21.96
N CYS A 4 -4.04 24.09 -20.75
CA CYS A 4 -4.59 23.08 -19.84
C CYS A 4 -5.72 22.32 -20.56
N ASN A 5 -5.56 21.01 -20.76
CA ASN A 5 -6.64 20.16 -21.24
C ASN A 5 -7.67 20.02 -20.09
N PRO A 6 -8.90 20.54 -20.23
CA PRO A 6 -9.91 20.46 -19.16
C PRO A 6 -10.41 19.02 -18.94
N PHE A 7 -10.13 18.09 -19.87
CA PHE A 7 -10.51 16.69 -19.78
C PHE A 7 -9.28 15.81 -20.11
N PRO A 8 -8.29 15.72 -19.19
CA PRO A 8 -7.11 14.90 -19.41
C PRO A 8 -7.52 13.44 -19.60
N LYS A 9 -6.84 12.74 -20.51
CA LYS A 9 -7.06 11.30 -20.67
C LYS A 9 -6.71 10.59 -19.36
N THR A 10 -7.55 9.63 -18.96
CA THR A 10 -7.33 8.85 -17.73
C THR A 10 -7.19 7.36 -18.03
N TRP A 11 -6.42 6.70 -17.18
CA TRP A 11 -6.29 5.25 -17.11
C TRP A 11 -6.57 4.83 -15.68
N GLN A 12 -7.34 3.78 -15.51
CA GLN A 12 -7.72 3.32 -14.19
C GLN A 12 -7.91 1.81 -14.17
N TRP A 13 -7.73 1.23 -13.00
CA TRP A 13 -7.94 -0.20 -12.75
C TRP A 13 -8.14 -0.44 -11.26
N ASN A 14 -8.73 -1.59 -10.93
CA ASN A 14 -8.63 -2.14 -9.58
C ASN A 14 -7.47 -3.13 -9.54
N GLN A 15 -6.72 -3.12 -8.44
CA GLN A 15 -5.64 -4.05 -8.20
C GLN A 15 -5.83 -4.70 -6.83
N LYS A 16 -5.73 -6.02 -6.78
CA LYS A 16 -5.78 -6.81 -5.55
C LYS A 16 -4.37 -7.18 -5.14
N LEU A 17 -3.96 -6.68 -3.98
CA LEU A 17 -2.71 -7.11 -3.35
C LEU A 17 -3.03 -8.28 -2.42
N THR A 18 -2.27 -9.37 -2.52
CA THR A 18 -2.40 -10.53 -1.64
C THR A 18 -1.05 -10.81 -1.00
N ILE A 19 -1.04 -10.99 0.31
CA ILE A 19 0.15 -11.33 1.08
C ILE A 19 -0.02 -12.75 1.59
N GLU A 20 1.00 -13.58 1.38
CA GLU A 20 1.11 -14.91 1.97
C GLU A 20 2.29 -14.96 2.93
N VAL A 21 2.04 -15.37 4.16
CA VAL A 21 3.03 -15.50 5.23
C VAL A 21 3.07 -16.97 5.65
N GLU A 22 4.26 -17.57 5.58
CA GLU A 22 4.50 -18.88 6.16
C GLU A 22 4.62 -18.77 7.67
N THR A 23 3.93 -19.64 8.39
CA THR A 23 4.00 -19.78 9.84
C THR A 23 4.13 -21.26 10.21
N PRO A 24 4.54 -21.59 11.44
CA PRO A 24 4.59 -22.98 11.90
C PRO A 24 3.24 -23.71 11.84
N GLN A 25 2.12 -22.97 11.78
CA GLN A 25 0.76 -23.51 11.74
C GLN A 25 0.20 -23.61 10.31
N GLY A 26 0.90 -23.09 9.31
CA GLY A 26 0.47 -23.08 7.91
C GLY A 26 0.69 -21.73 7.23
N THR A 27 0.15 -21.56 6.03
CA THR A 27 0.24 -20.28 5.32
C THR A 27 -0.93 -19.37 5.72
N ALA A 28 -0.64 -18.27 6.41
CA ALA A 28 -1.57 -17.18 6.64
C ALA A 28 -1.68 -16.31 5.39
N ARG A 29 -2.88 -15.82 5.08
CA ARG A 29 -3.15 -15.03 3.87
C ARG A 29 -4.15 -13.92 4.13
N GLY A 30 -3.90 -12.76 3.51
CA GLY A 30 -4.84 -11.65 3.46
C GLY A 30 -4.71 -10.88 2.15
N SER A 31 -5.78 -10.18 1.77
CA SER A 31 -5.84 -9.43 0.52
C SER A 31 -6.70 -8.19 0.64
N ALA A 32 -6.35 -7.12 -0.08
CA ALA A 32 -7.22 -5.96 -0.25
C ALA A 32 -7.16 -5.44 -1.69
N VAL A 33 -8.28 -4.89 -2.15
CA VAL A 33 -8.44 -4.30 -3.48
C VAL A 33 -8.36 -2.79 -3.36
N THR A 34 -7.50 -2.18 -4.17
CA THR A 34 -7.36 -0.73 -4.31
C THR A 34 -7.69 -0.30 -5.73
N HIS A 35 -8.28 0.89 -5.88
CA HIS A 35 -8.49 1.53 -7.17
C HIS A 35 -7.36 2.50 -7.47
N VAL A 36 -6.79 2.44 -8.67
CA VAL A 36 -5.72 3.35 -9.10
C VAL A 36 -6.18 4.15 -10.30
N ILE A 37 -5.84 5.44 -10.32
CA ILE A 37 -6.08 6.34 -11.45
C ILE A 37 -4.75 7.00 -11.83
N TRP A 38 -4.47 7.04 -13.12
CA TRP A 38 -3.43 7.85 -13.75
C TRP A 38 -4.05 8.80 -14.75
N GLN A 39 -3.59 10.04 -14.76
CA GLN A 39 -4.02 11.07 -15.71
C GLN A 39 -2.88 11.41 -16.66
N GLU A 40 -3.22 11.93 -17.84
CA GLU A 40 -2.28 12.49 -18.79
C GLU A 40 -1.37 13.55 -18.13
N ALA A 41 -0.17 13.72 -18.70
CA ALA A 41 0.81 14.65 -18.16
C ALA A 41 0.24 16.07 -18.09
N ASN A 42 0.45 16.71 -16.95
CA ASN A 42 0.18 18.13 -16.78
C ASN A 42 1.23 18.98 -17.53
N PRO A 43 1.08 20.32 -17.59
CA PRO A 43 2.00 21.19 -18.33
C PRO A 43 3.47 21.17 -17.86
N VAL A 44 3.76 20.60 -16.68
CA VAL A 44 5.14 20.42 -16.17
C VAL A 44 5.66 18.99 -16.35
N GLY A 45 4.96 18.16 -17.11
CA GLY A 45 5.38 16.80 -17.46
C GLY A 45 5.12 15.74 -16.38
N ASN A 46 4.42 16.08 -15.29
CA ASN A 46 4.05 15.12 -14.26
C ASN A 46 2.74 14.42 -14.63
N TYR A 47 2.65 13.11 -14.43
CA TYR A 47 1.42 12.34 -14.57
C TYR A 47 0.70 12.28 -13.21
N PRO A 48 -0.39 13.05 -12.99
CA PRO A 48 -1.12 12.97 -11.74
C PRO A 48 -1.69 11.57 -11.54
N SER A 49 -1.62 11.09 -10.30
CA SER A 49 -2.12 9.76 -9.93
C SER A 49 -2.81 9.79 -8.58
N SER A 50 -3.80 8.93 -8.40
CA SER A 50 -4.42 8.67 -7.10
C SER A 50 -4.62 7.17 -6.90
N TYR A 51 -4.76 6.78 -5.63
CA TYR A 51 -5.14 5.43 -5.23
C TYR A 51 -6.18 5.53 -4.13
N ASN A 52 -7.16 4.62 -4.13
CA ASN A 52 -8.22 4.56 -3.14
C ASN A 52 -8.43 3.12 -2.64
N GLY A 53 -8.77 2.95 -1.38
CA GLY A 53 -9.01 1.67 -0.73
C GLY A 53 -8.27 1.57 0.61
N GLU A 54 -7.99 0.32 1.01
CA GLU A 54 -7.40 0.00 2.29
C GLU A 54 -6.07 -0.75 2.15
N ALA A 55 -5.20 -0.60 3.13
CA ALA A 55 -3.99 -1.39 3.27
C ALA A 55 -4.35 -2.88 3.38
N THR A 56 -3.51 -3.74 2.82
CA THR A 56 -3.71 -5.19 2.95
C THR A 56 -3.26 -5.63 4.33
N VAL A 57 -4.07 -6.43 5.01
CA VAL A 57 -3.74 -6.98 6.33
C VAL A 57 -3.81 -8.50 6.34
N VAL A 58 -2.88 -9.12 7.06
CA VAL A 58 -2.85 -10.56 7.36
C VAL A 58 -2.78 -10.73 8.87
N GLU A 59 -3.68 -11.52 9.45
CA GLU A 59 -3.47 -12.05 10.80
C GLU A 59 -2.44 -13.18 10.71
N VAL A 60 -1.21 -12.91 11.16
CA VAL A 60 -0.08 -13.84 11.04
C VAL A 60 -0.09 -14.85 12.19
N LEU A 61 -0.41 -14.37 13.39
CA LEU A 61 -0.64 -15.17 14.60
C LEU A 61 -1.90 -14.62 15.29
N PRO A 62 -2.54 -15.35 16.21
CA PRO A 62 -3.73 -14.87 16.89
C PRO A 62 -3.53 -13.47 17.49
N GLY A 63 -4.30 -12.48 17.01
CA GLY A 63 -4.22 -11.09 17.43
C GLY A 63 -2.99 -10.31 16.95
N ARG A 64 -2.15 -10.86 16.07
CA ARG A 64 -0.93 -10.23 15.57
C ARG A 64 -0.98 -10.09 14.05
N TYR A 65 -0.87 -8.86 13.58
CA TYR A 65 -1.21 -8.52 12.20
C TYR A 65 -0.04 -7.88 11.46
N LEU A 66 0.16 -8.30 10.21
CA LEU A 66 1.06 -7.67 9.26
C LEU A 66 0.23 -6.82 8.30
N PHE A 67 0.62 -5.56 8.13
CA PHE A 67 -0.02 -4.62 7.21
C PHE A 67 0.95 -4.25 6.09
N ALA A 68 0.49 -4.30 4.84
CA ALA A 68 1.15 -3.67 3.70
C ALA A 68 0.46 -2.35 3.39
N LEU A 69 1.16 -1.25 3.68
CA LEU A 69 0.59 0.08 3.66
C LEU A 69 0.40 0.63 2.24
N LEU A 70 -0.58 1.53 2.14
CA LEU A 70 -0.75 2.39 0.98
C LEU A 70 0.30 3.51 1.01
N GLY A 71 0.73 3.95 -0.16
CA GLY A 71 1.71 5.02 -0.26
C GLY A 71 2.29 5.18 -1.67
N GLU A 72 3.39 5.92 -1.72
CA GLU A 72 4.08 6.23 -2.97
C GLU A 72 4.58 4.97 -3.71
N GLY A 73 5.01 3.93 -2.98
CA GLY A 73 5.39 2.66 -3.58
C GLY A 73 4.20 1.95 -4.24
N THR A 74 3.03 1.98 -3.60
CA THR A 74 1.80 1.31 -4.02
C THR A 74 1.26 1.87 -5.34
N ARG A 75 1.45 3.17 -5.60
CA ARG A 75 1.03 3.82 -6.86
C ARG A 75 1.70 3.20 -8.10
N TYR A 76 2.90 2.66 -7.94
CA TYR A 76 3.70 2.10 -9.01
C TYR A 76 3.69 0.57 -9.07
N VAL A 77 3.02 -0.06 -8.12
CA VAL A 77 3.21 -1.50 -7.87
C VAL A 77 2.76 -2.34 -9.07
N ALA A 78 1.69 -1.94 -9.76
CA ALA A 78 1.26 -2.61 -11.00
C ALA A 78 2.26 -2.48 -12.15
N LEU A 79 2.80 -1.28 -12.38
CA LEU A 79 3.83 -1.05 -13.41
C LEU A 79 5.11 -1.87 -13.14
N ARG A 80 5.40 -2.12 -11.86
CA ARG A 80 6.58 -2.86 -11.41
C ARG A 80 6.37 -4.37 -11.43
N ALA A 81 5.19 -4.84 -11.03
CA ALA A 81 4.82 -6.25 -11.03
C ALA A 81 4.73 -6.78 -12.47
N PHE A 82 4.04 -6.05 -13.35
CA PHE A 82 3.80 -6.45 -14.74
C PHE A 82 4.84 -5.89 -15.72
N ALA A 83 6.03 -5.52 -15.24
CA ALA A 83 7.03 -4.82 -16.04
C ALA A 83 7.46 -5.63 -17.27
N LYS A 84 7.49 -6.96 -17.16
CA LYS A 84 7.87 -7.86 -18.26
C LYS A 84 6.77 -7.89 -19.34
N GLU A 85 5.52 -7.92 -18.92
CA GLU A 85 4.33 -8.02 -19.78
C GLU A 85 4.09 -6.71 -20.53
N ILE A 86 4.34 -5.57 -19.87
CA ILE A 86 4.11 -4.24 -20.45
C ILE A 86 5.35 -3.62 -21.10
N GLY A 87 6.50 -4.32 -21.08
CA GLY A 87 7.73 -3.89 -21.75
C GLY A 87 8.56 -2.84 -21.00
N GLY A 88 8.41 -2.74 -19.67
CA GLY A 88 9.24 -1.91 -18.79
C GLY A 88 8.50 -1.33 -17.59
N THR A 89 9.19 -0.54 -16.78
CA THR A 89 8.63 0.16 -15.60
C THR A 89 8.35 1.65 -15.86
N SER A 90 8.37 2.07 -17.12
CA SER A 90 8.29 3.48 -17.51
C SER A 90 6.89 4.06 -17.27
N ILE A 91 6.85 5.20 -16.60
CA ILE A 91 5.63 5.97 -16.30
C ILE A 91 5.18 6.66 -17.59
N THR A 92 4.38 5.98 -18.40
CA THR A 92 3.98 6.44 -19.72
C THR A 92 2.52 6.08 -20.01
N PRO A 93 1.83 6.84 -20.88
CA PRO A 93 0.50 6.52 -21.37
C PRO A 93 0.37 5.09 -21.91
N THR A 94 1.40 4.61 -22.62
CA THR A 94 1.44 3.24 -23.16
C THR A 94 1.50 2.21 -22.04
N GLY A 95 2.32 2.43 -21.01
CA GLY A 95 2.41 1.56 -19.84
C GLY A 95 1.09 1.50 -19.06
N PHE A 96 0.46 2.66 -18.81
CA PHE A 96 -0.84 2.70 -18.11
C PHE A 96 -1.94 1.98 -18.89
N ALA A 97 -1.98 2.17 -20.22
CA ALA A 97 -2.91 1.47 -21.10
C ALA A 97 -2.67 -0.03 -21.16
N ALA A 98 -1.41 -0.47 -21.05
CA ALA A 98 -1.07 -1.88 -21.01
C ALA A 98 -1.51 -2.50 -19.68
N VAL A 99 -1.19 -1.87 -18.54
CA VAL A 99 -1.62 -2.36 -17.21
C VAL A 99 -3.13 -2.51 -17.12
N SER A 100 -3.93 -1.53 -17.59
CA SER A 100 -5.40 -1.65 -17.53
C SER A 100 -5.98 -2.81 -18.36
N ARG A 101 -5.17 -3.39 -19.26
CA ARG A 101 -5.54 -4.53 -20.10
C ARG A 101 -4.93 -5.85 -19.63
N VAL A 102 -3.99 -5.82 -18.69
CA VAL A 102 -3.42 -7.03 -18.09
C VAL A 102 -4.55 -7.88 -17.50
N ARG A 103 -4.40 -9.19 -17.64
CA ARG A 103 -5.22 -10.19 -16.98
C ARG A 103 -4.30 -11.18 -16.31
N GLY A 104 -4.57 -11.49 -15.05
CA GLY A 104 -3.78 -12.43 -14.26
C GLY A 104 -3.08 -11.79 -13.07
N THR A 105 -2.25 -12.61 -12.43
CA THR A 105 -1.60 -12.33 -11.16
C THR A 105 -0.10 -12.47 -11.33
N GLU A 106 0.66 -11.49 -10.86
CA GLU A 106 2.12 -11.55 -10.83
C GLU A 106 2.63 -11.42 -9.40
N GLU A 107 3.77 -12.08 -9.14
CA GLU A 107 4.50 -11.86 -7.90
C GLU A 107 5.25 -10.53 -7.97
N ILE A 108 5.14 -9.72 -6.91
CA ILE A 108 5.84 -8.46 -6.82
C ILE A 108 7.31 -8.76 -6.49
N PRO A 109 8.29 -8.23 -7.25
CA PRO A 109 9.69 -8.38 -6.86
C PRO A 109 9.94 -7.79 -5.47
N ARG A 110 10.66 -8.49 -4.58
CA ARG A 110 10.87 -8.10 -3.17
C ARG A 110 11.26 -6.62 -2.97
N LYS A 111 12.13 -6.08 -3.81
CA LYS A 111 12.57 -4.67 -3.78
C LYS A 111 11.44 -3.63 -3.98
N TYR A 112 10.27 -4.08 -4.41
CA TYR A 112 9.08 -3.26 -4.65
C TYR A 112 7.92 -3.57 -3.69
N TYR A 113 8.16 -4.38 -2.66
CA TYR A 113 7.17 -4.59 -1.62
C TYR A 113 6.75 -3.25 -0.98
N PRO A 114 5.45 -3.07 -0.68
CA PRO A 114 5.00 -1.93 0.10
C PRO A 114 5.67 -1.91 1.48
N LEU A 115 5.62 -0.76 2.14
CA LEU A 115 6.06 -0.66 3.52
C LEU A 115 5.23 -1.61 4.38
N LEU A 116 5.91 -2.57 5.01
CA LEU A 116 5.31 -3.53 5.91
C LEU A 116 5.41 -3.04 7.35
N VAL A 117 4.31 -3.09 8.09
CA VAL A 117 4.27 -2.70 9.50
C VAL A 117 3.47 -3.69 10.34
N THR A 118 3.71 -3.66 11.64
CA THR A 118 2.90 -4.33 12.67
C THR A 118 2.71 -3.38 13.84
N PHE A 119 1.74 -3.66 14.69
CA PHE A 119 1.61 -3.04 16.01
C PHE A 119 2.08 -4.02 17.08
N THR A 120 2.81 -3.55 18.09
CA THR A 120 3.03 -4.38 19.29
C THR A 120 1.79 -4.43 20.17
N ASP A 121 1.00 -3.36 20.16
CA ASP A 121 -0.37 -3.32 20.70
C ASP A 121 -1.30 -2.68 19.66
N ILE A 122 -2.19 -3.46 19.07
CA ILE A 122 -3.11 -2.98 18.03
C ILE A 122 -4.07 -1.90 18.53
N ALA A 123 -4.29 -1.80 19.84
CA ALA A 123 -5.12 -0.76 20.45
C ALA A 123 -4.39 0.57 20.62
N ASP A 124 -3.05 0.60 20.50
CA ASP A 124 -2.25 1.83 20.60
C ASP A 124 -1.57 2.18 19.27
N PRO A 125 -2.01 3.25 18.57
CA PRO A 125 -1.42 3.70 17.30
C PRO A 125 0.08 3.98 17.35
N LYS A 126 0.62 4.31 18.53
CA LYS A 126 2.03 4.69 18.71
C LYS A 126 2.97 3.49 18.67
N THR A 127 2.43 2.28 18.76
CA THR A 127 3.20 1.04 18.77
C THR A 127 3.45 0.47 17.38
N VAL A 128 3.12 1.23 16.34
CA VAL A 128 3.44 0.86 14.97
C VAL A 128 4.95 0.74 14.79
N THR A 129 5.37 -0.37 14.20
CA THR A 129 6.78 -0.68 13.93
C THR A 129 6.93 -1.22 12.52
N LYS A 130 8.05 -0.87 11.89
CA LYS A 130 8.41 -1.39 10.57
C LYS A 130 8.76 -2.88 10.69
N VAL A 131 8.32 -3.67 9.72
CA VAL A 131 8.68 -5.07 9.56
C VAL A 131 9.60 -5.20 8.36
N ASP A 132 10.75 -5.85 8.55
CA ASP A 132 11.64 -6.22 7.45
C ASP A 132 11.08 -7.46 6.73
N PRO A 133 10.70 -7.38 5.43
CA PRO A 133 10.18 -8.52 4.69
C PRO A 133 11.14 -9.72 4.62
N ASP A 134 12.44 -9.50 4.79
CA ASP A 134 13.46 -10.55 4.79
C ASP A 134 13.69 -11.14 6.19
N ASN A 135 13.09 -10.55 7.24
CA ASN A 135 13.25 -11.00 8.62
C ASN A 135 11.99 -10.76 9.47
N LEU A 136 10.88 -11.41 9.08
CA LEU A 136 9.63 -11.38 9.86
C LEU A 136 9.78 -12.01 11.25
N ALA A 137 10.74 -12.92 11.43
CA ALA A 137 10.94 -13.62 12.69
C ALA A 137 11.26 -12.68 13.85
N THR A 138 11.91 -11.54 13.58
CA THR A 138 12.15 -10.50 14.60
C THR A 138 10.85 -9.91 15.16
N SER A 139 9.82 -9.78 14.33
CA SER A 139 8.51 -9.29 14.77
C SER A 139 7.62 -10.42 15.25
N PHE A 140 7.48 -11.50 14.48
CA PHE A 140 6.44 -12.51 14.68
C PHE A 140 6.92 -13.80 15.35
N GLY A 141 8.23 -14.00 15.53
CA GLY A 141 8.83 -15.19 16.12
C GLY A 141 9.38 -16.18 15.09
N THR A 142 10.15 -17.15 15.56
CA THR A 142 10.85 -18.14 14.72
C THR A 142 9.88 -18.92 13.83
N GLY A 143 10.28 -19.16 12.57
CA GLY A 143 9.49 -19.92 11.60
C GLY A 143 8.43 -19.10 10.87
N VAL A 144 8.43 -17.77 11.04
CA VAL A 144 7.56 -16.85 10.30
C VAL A 144 8.33 -16.11 9.21
N ALA A 145 7.85 -16.18 7.97
CA ALA A 145 8.46 -15.53 6.81
C ALA A 145 7.41 -15.08 5.78
N VAL A 146 7.65 -13.97 5.08
CA VAL A 146 6.85 -13.65 3.89
C VAL A 146 7.19 -14.66 2.82
N LYS A 147 6.18 -15.42 2.39
CA LYS A 147 6.30 -16.34 1.26
C LYS A 147 6.37 -15.55 -0.04
N ARG A 148 5.37 -14.72 -0.27
CA ARG A 148 5.23 -13.87 -1.45
C ARG A 148 4.18 -12.78 -1.24
N ILE A 149 4.29 -11.72 -2.02
CA ILE A 149 3.21 -10.74 -2.21
C ILE A 149 2.89 -10.72 -3.70
N THR A 150 1.63 -10.89 -4.05
CA THR A 150 1.16 -10.91 -5.43
C THR A 150 0.23 -9.73 -5.71
N LEU A 151 0.19 -9.31 -6.97
CA LEU A 151 -0.73 -8.32 -7.47
C LEU A 151 -1.55 -8.89 -8.63
N GLU A 152 -2.85 -8.67 -8.59
CA GLU A 152 -3.77 -9.00 -9.67
C GLU A 152 -4.51 -7.74 -10.15
N ILE A 153 -4.60 -7.54 -11.46
CA ILE A 153 -5.54 -6.56 -12.03
C ILE A 153 -6.92 -7.23 -12.10
N THR A 154 -7.90 -6.69 -11.39
CA THR A 154 -9.17 -7.36 -11.09
C THR A 154 -10.37 -6.45 -11.35
N ASP A 155 -11.56 -7.04 -11.48
CA ASP A 155 -12.85 -6.34 -11.50
C ASP A 155 -13.54 -6.37 -10.11
N GLU A 156 -12.92 -7.00 -9.10
CA GLU A 156 -13.42 -6.98 -7.73
C GLU A 156 -13.59 -5.54 -7.21
N LYS A 157 -14.58 -5.33 -6.34
CA LYS A 157 -14.82 -4.02 -5.72
C LYS A 157 -13.66 -3.64 -4.80
N VAL A 158 -13.40 -2.33 -4.72
CA VAL A 158 -12.45 -1.75 -3.75
C VAL A 158 -12.82 -2.23 -2.34
N THR A 159 -11.82 -2.64 -1.57
CA THR A 159 -12.00 -3.04 -0.18
C THR A 159 -12.30 -1.79 0.65
N ASP A 160 -13.36 -1.87 1.45
CA ASP A 160 -13.75 -0.85 2.41
C ASP A 160 -14.15 -1.47 3.77
N GLY A 161 -14.02 -0.67 4.83
CA GLY A 161 -14.53 -0.98 6.15
C GLY A 161 -13.81 -2.11 6.90
N GLN A 162 -12.81 -2.76 6.31
CA GLN A 162 -12.00 -3.76 7.02
C GLN A 162 -11.08 -3.05 8.02
N MET A 163 -10.48 -1.94 7.60
CA MET A 163 -9.52 -1.21 8.42
C MET A 163 -10.17 -0.51 9.61
N THR A 164 -11.35 0.07 9.45
CA THR A 164 -12.08 0.72 10.57
C THR A 164 -12.62 -0.29 11.58
N LYS A 165 -12.95 -1.51 11.14
CA LYS A 165 -13.31 -2.62 12.05
C LYS A 165 -12.10 -3.10 12.85
N LEU A 166 -10.94 -3.22 12.22
CA LEU A 166 -9.73 -3.74 12.85
C LEU A 166 -9.01 -2.70 13.72
N LEU A 167 -9.02 -1.43 13.28
CA LEU A 167 -8.40 -0.29 13.96
C LEU A 167 -9.47 0.79 14.26
N PRO A 168 -10.34 0.60 15.28
CA PRO A 168 -11.45 1.52 15.56
C PRO A 168 -11.01 2.96 15.89
N TRP A 169 -9.75 3.14 16.32
CA TRP A 169 -9.17 4.44 16.64
C TRP A 169 -8.69 5.23 15.40
N LEU A 170 -8.61 4.60 14.23
CA LEU A 170 -7.89 5.15 13.06
C LEU A 170 -8.47 6.48 12.57
N GLU A 171 -9.80 6.58 12.50
CA GLU A 171 -10.48 7.80 12.07
C GLU A 171 -10.31 8.92 13.11
N ALA A 172 -10.49 8.60 14.40
CA ALA A 172 -10.35 9.58 15.48
C ALA A 172 -8.95 10.20 15.50
N VAL A 173 -7.91 9.37 15.38
CA VAL A 173 -6.51 9.82 15.29
C VAL A 173 -6.31 10.71 14.07
N GLY A 174 -6.86 10.35 12.92
CA GLY A 174 -6.69 11.13 11.69
C GLY A 174 -7.42 12.47 11.67
N ARG A 175 -8.54 12.59 12.39
CA ARG A 175 -9.21 13.88 12.62
C ARG A 175 -8.43 14.77 13.59
N GLU A 176 -7.73 14.18 14.55
CA GLU A 176 -6.94 14.90 15.55
C GLU A 176 -5.58 15.37 15.01
N ARG A 177 -4.89 14.51 14.25
CA ARG A 177 -3.50 14.75 13.80
C ARG A 177 -3.13 14.01 12.52
N ALA A 178 -2.09 14.51 11.85
CA ALA A 178 -1.62 13.99 10.57
C ALA A 178 -0.88 12.64 10.65
N THR A 179 -0.30 12.29 11.81
CA THR A 179 0.56 11.12 11.98
C THR A 179 0.10 10.23 13.14
N LEU A 180 0.38 8.93 13.05
CA LEU A 180 0.06 7.98 14.13
C LEU A 180 0.88 8.29 15.39
N VAL A 181 2.19 8.45 15.23
CA VAL A 181 3.09 8.90 16.30
C VAL A 181 2.98 10.43 16.41
N PRO A 182 2.64 10.97 17.59
CA PRO A 182 2.46 12.41 17.77
C PRO A 182 3.79 13.16 17.71
N ASN A 183 3.73 14.45 17.34
CA ASN A 183 4.85 15.39 17.37
C ASN A 183 6.12 14.88 16.64
N PRO A 184 6.03 14.51 15.35
CA PRO A 184 7.23 14.16 14.60
C PRO A 184 8.21 15.34 14.57
N PRO A 185 9.53 15.08 14.51
CA PRO A 185 10.53 16.12 14.32
C PRO A 185 10.17 17.03 13.15
N ARG A 186 10.33 18.35 13.34
CA ARG A 186 9.96 19.35 12.32
C ARG A 186 10.93 19.38 11.14
N LEU A 187 12.19 19.10 11.39
CA LEU A 187 13.24 19.08 10.38
C LEU A 187 13.46 17.65 9.90
N SER A 188 13.60 17.47 8.59
CA SER A 188 13.86 16.16 8.00
C SER A 188 15.18 15.55 8.47
N THR A 189 16.15 16.39 8.85
CA THR A 189 17.46 15.98 9.38
C THR A 189 17.37 15.29 10.74
N ASP A 190 16.27 15.49 11.47
CA ASP A 190 16.10 14.99 12.83
C ASP A 190 15.28 13.68 12.85
N LEU A 191 14.82 13.22 11.68
CA LEU A 191 14.08 11.97 11.52
C LEU A 191 15.05 10.79 11.52
N THR A 192 14.88 9.90 12.50
CA THR A 192 15.66 8.65 12.60
C THR A 192 14.96 7.49 11.91
N ASN A 193 13.63 7.58 11.76
CA ASN A 193 12.82 6.63 11.01
C ASN A 193 11.62 7.35 10.37
N PRO A 194 11.82 8.05 9.25
CA PRO A 194 10.79 8.90 8.65
C PRO A 194 9.55 8.10 8.23
N GLU A 195 9.71 6.85 7.81
CA GLU A 195 8.61 5.98 7.38
C GLU A 195 7.60 5.67 8.49
N ILE A 196 8.04 5.69 9.76
CA ILE A 196 7.18 5.48 10.93
C ILE A 196 6.81 6.82 11.56
N GLN A 197 7.76 7.74 11.71
CA GLN A 197 7.52 9.03 12.36
C GLN A 197 6.54 9.91 11.56
N LEU A 198 6.54 9.81 10.23
CA LEU A 198 5.62 10.54 9.35
C LEU A 198 4.43 9.68 8.88
N LEU A 199 4.23 8.50 9.49
CA LEU A 199 3.19 7.59 9.06
C LEU A 199 1.80 8.14 9.34
N ALA A 200 1.03 8.40 8.29
CA ALA A 200 -0.32 8.95 8.38
C ALA A 200 -1.40 7.85 8.47
N PRO A 201 -2.55 8.13 9.10
CA PRO A 201 -3.73 7.25 9.05
C PRO A 201 -4.16 6.89 7.61
N SER A 202 -3.97 7.80 6.66
CA SER A 202 -4.29 7.58 5.25
C SER A 202 -3.42 6.51 4.56
N ALA A 203 -2.30 6.12 5.17
CA ALA A 203 -1.51 4.97 4.71
C ALA A 203 -2.22 3.63 5.00
N PHE A 204 -3.19 3.61 5.93
CA PHE A 204 -3.99 2.43 6.25
C PHE A 204 -5.33 2.43 5.50
N SER A 205 -5.97 3.58 5.33
CA SER A 205 -7.22 3.69 4.57
C SER A 205 -7.40 5.09 4.01
N THR A 206 -7.70 5.19 2.72
CA THR A 206 -8.10 6.46 2.09
C THR A 206 -9.60 6.74 2.24
N GLU A 207 -10.34 5.79 2.81
CA GLU A 207 -11.80 5.84 2.90
C GLU A 207 -12.29 6.52 4.19
N LEU A 208 -11.38 6.91 5.10
CA LEU A 208 -11.68 7.43 6.45
C LEU A 208 -12.57 8.69 6.49
N TYR A 209 -12.61 9.47 5.41
CA TYR A 209 -13.31 10.77 5.37
C TYR A 209 -14.29 10.89 4.21
N ARG A 210 -14.66 9.76 3.59
CA ARG A 210 -15.63 9.74 2.50
C ARG A 210 -17.07 9.73 2.99
#